data_AF-A0A6N4E5A5-F1
#
_entry.id   AF-A0A6N4E5A5-F1
#
_cell.length_a   1.000
_cell.length_b   1.000
_cell.length_c   1.000
_cell.angle_alpha   90.00
_cell.angle_beta   90.00
_cell.angle_gamma   90.00
#
_symmetry.space_group_name_H-M   'P 1'
#
loop_
_entity.id
_entity.type
_entity.pdbx_description
1 polymer ?
#
loop_
_entity_poly.entity_id
_entity_poly.type
_entity_poly.pdbx_seq_one_letter_code
_entity_poly.pdbx_strand_id
1 'polypeptide(L)'
;MAAIAISIGLITTTGLALCDGAGERRGDSWFGGAAPGIERADTELYVRECGGCHFPYQPGLLPAESWERIMRGLDEHFGENAELGDPDRKTLTNYLLDNAAGRVNRGLPNKIMSAQRGRAMPLRITEMRYFVYEHSEIPRRAAQDNPDVKSLSNCDSCHRRAHQGLYQECRYLVKDFGTSQSPKSTRQRDSRYCPDRPALITTPSRTL
;
A
#
# COMPACT_ATOMS: atom_id res chain seq x y z
N MET A 1 -58.22 8.86 -68.34
CA MET A 1 -56.86 8.60 -67.81
C MET A 1 -56.34 9.91 -67.25
N ALA A 2 -56.36 10.07 -65.93
CA ALA A 2 -55.95 11.29 -65.24
C ALA A 2 -54.61 11.03 -64.56
N ALA A 3 -53.59 11.83 -64.87
CA ALA A 3 -52.28 11.77 -64.24
C ALA A 3 -52.19 12.86 -63.16
N ILE A 4 -51.98 12.44 -61.91
CA ILE A 4 -51.78 13.31 -60.76
C ILE A 4 -50.27 13.54 -60.62
N ALA A 5 -49.84 14.80 -60.75
CA ALA A 5 -48.47 15.21 -60.45
C ALA A 5 -48.34 15.50 -58.95
N ILE A 6 -47.39 14.84 -58.27
CA ILE A 6 -47.05 15.12 -56.87
C ILE A 6 -45.70 15.85 -56.86
N SER A 7 -45.74 17.12 -56.47
CA SER A 7 -44.55 17.97 -56.27
C SER A 7 -43.94 17.66 -54.91
N ILE A 8 -42.70 17.17 -54.86
CA ILE A 8 -41.95 16.98 -53.61
C ILE A 8 -41.22 18.30 -53.29
N GLY A 9 -41.64 18.98 -52.22
CA GLY A 9 -40.94 20.15 -51.69
C GLY A 9 -39.77 19.74 -50.81
N LEU A 10 -38.56 20.23 -51.14
CA LEU A 10 -37.35 20.10 -50.32
C LEU A 10 -37.33 21.22 -49.27
N ILE A 11 -37.42 20.84 -47.99
CA ILE A 11 -37.19 21.76 -46.87
C ILE A 11 -35.77 21.53 -46.37
N THR A 12 -34.88 22.50 -46.57
CA THR A 12 -33.55 22.52 -45.97
C THR A 12 -33.61 23.30 -44.66
N THR A 13 -33.60 22.61 -43.52
CA THR A 13 -33.41 23.23 -42.20
C THR A 13 -31.92 23.27 -41.87
N THR A 14 -31.33 24.46 -41.92
CA THR A 14 -30.00 24.75 -41.36
C THR A 14 -30.12 24.83 -39.84
N GLY A 15 -29.79 23.74 -39.14
CA GLY A 15 -29.62 23.75 -37.69
C GLY A 15 -28.26 24.32 -37.30
N LEU A 16 -28.23 25.53 -36.73
CA LEU A 16 -27.06 26.02 -35.98
C LEU A 16 -27.01 25.28 -34.64
N ALA A 17 -26.15 24.28 -34.53
CA ALA A 17 -25.77 23.67 -33.25
C ALA A 17 -24.76 24.60 -32.54
N LEU A 18 -25.24 25.34 -31.54
CA LEU A 18 -24.38 25.98 -30.56
C LEU A 18 -23.89 24.88 -29.61
N CYS A 19 -22.65 24.42 -29.80
CA CYS A 19 -21.98 23.55 -28.85
C CYS A 19 -21.59 24.37 -27.61
N ASP A 20 -22.40 24.31 -26.55
CA ASP A 20 -21.96 24.73 -25.22
C ASP A 20 -20.94 23.71 -24.69
N GLY A 21 -19.67 23.98 -25.00
CA GLY A 21 -18.52 23.23 -24.50
C GLY A 21 -18.23 23.55 -23.03
N ALA A 22 -19.05 23.06 -22.11
CA ALA A 22 -18.66 22.94 -20.72
C ALA A 22 -17.75 21.70 -20.58
N GLY A 23 -16.44 21.91 -20.74
CA GLY A 23 -15.44 20.88 -20.55
C GLY A 23 -15.41 20.39 -19.10
N GLU A 24 -16.08 19.27 -18.82
CA GLU A 24 -15.83 18.46 -17.64
C GLU A 24 -14.42 17.90 -17.72
N ARG A 25 -13.49 18.53 -16.98
CA ARG A 25 -12.21 17.93 -16.64
C ARG A 25 -12.46 16.76 -15.68
N ARG A 26 -12.81 15.59 -16.21
CA ARG A 26 -12.64 14.29 -15.51
C ARG A 26 -11.13 14.04 -15.37
N GLY A 27 -10.52 14.74 -14.43
CA GLY A 27 -9.21 14.39 -13.89
C GLY A 27 -9.37 13.11 -13.08
N ASP A 28 -9.04 11.99 -13.71
CA ASP A 28 -8.83 10.64 -13.17
C ASP A 28 -8.75 10.57 -11.64
N SER A 29 -9.88 10.30 -10.97
CA SER A 29 -9.88 10.07 -9.52
C SER A 29 -9.41 8.64 -9.21
N TRP A 30 -8.26 8.21 -9.73
CA TRP A 30 -7.66 6.92 -9.36
C TRP A 30 -7.67 6.76 -7.84
N PHE A 31 -7.35 7.82 -7.09
CA PHE A 31 -7.37 7.81 -5.63
C PHE A 31 -8.75 7.96 -4.97
N GLY A 32 -9.78 8.39 -5.69
CA GLY A 32 -11.11 8.71 -5.15
C GLY A 32 -11.91 7.50 -4.65
N GLY A 33 -11.51 6.28 -5.05
CA GLY A 33 -12.14 5.01 -4.65
C GLY A 33 -11.21 4.02 -3.97
N ALA A 34 -10.05 4.48 -3.46
CA ALA A 34 -9.07 3.59 -2.86
C ALA A 34 -9.62 2.92 -1.59
N ALA A 35 -9.76 1.60 -1.63
CA ALA A 35 -10.12 0.84 -0.44
C ALA A 35 -8.98 0.90 0.61
N PRO A 36 -9.30 0.84 1.91
CA PRO A 36 -8.32 1.02 2.98
C PRO A 36 -7.30 -0.13 3.03
N GLY A 37 -6.18 0.12 3.70
CA GLY A 37 -5.17 -0.91 3.98
C GLY A 37 -4.35 -1.32 2.76
N ILE A 38 -4.00 -2.61 2.71
CA ILE A 38 -3.18 -3.26 1.70
C ILE A 38 -3.73 -4.67 1.46
N GLU A 39 -3.56 -5.19 0.24
CA GLU A 39 -3.96 -6.55 -0.10
C GLU A 39 -3.13 -7.58 0.66
N ARG A 40 -3.72 -8.74 0.97
CA ARG A 40 -2.98 -9.84 1.58
C ARG A 40 -2.02 -10.49 0.58
N ALA A 41 -0.97 -11.12 1.09
CA ALA A 41 -0.04 -11.90 0.28
C ALA A 41 -0.14 -13.36 0.71
N ASP A 42 -1.15 -14.06 0.18
CA ASP A 42 -1.54 -15.41 0.63
C ASP A 42 -1.64 -16.41 -0.52
N THR A 43 -1.07 -16.12 -1.69
CA THR A 43 -0.90 -17.15 -2.71
C THR A 43 0.10 -18.19 -2.20
N GLU A 44 -0.24 -19.48 -2.35
CA GLU A 44 0.54 -20.58 -1.77
C GLU A 44 2.00 -20.56 -2.23
N LEU A 45 2.22 -20.36 -3.53
CA LEU A 45 3.56 -20.27 -4.11
C LEU A 45 4.35 -19.10 -3.51
N TYR A 46 3.74 -17.91 -3.38
CA TYR A 46 4.42 -16.75 -2.83
C TYR A 46 4.81 -16.95 -1.36
N VAL A 47 3.88 -17.47 -0.55
CA VAL A 47 4.15 -17.73 0.87
C VAL A 47 5.23 -18.79 1.04
N ARG A 48 5.22 -19.83 0.20
CA ARG A 48 6.23 -20.90 0.26
C ARG A 48 7.62 -20.40 -0.11
N GLU A 49 7.76 -19.75 -1.25
CA GLU A 49 9.08 -19.35 -1.77
C GLU A 49 9.61 -18.07 -1.09
N CYS A 50 8.77 -17.04 -0.95
CA CYS A 50 9.18 -15.74 -0.40
C CYS A 50 9.00 -15.63 1.13
N GLY A 51 8.37 -16.62 1.76
CA GLY A 51 8.20 -16.72 3.22
C GLY A 51 9.21 -17.64 3.91
N GLY A 52 10.13 -18.28 3.17
CA GLY A 52 11.04 -19.28 3.73
C GLY A 52 12.12 -18.73 4.66
N CYS A 53 12.55 -17.48 4.45
CA CYS A 53 13.64 -16.85 5.23
C CYS A 53 13.16 -15.66 6.08
N HIS A 54 12.12 -14.96 5.62
CA HIS A 54 11.57 -13.79 6.30
C HIS A 54 10.06 -13.72 6.11
N PHE A 55 9.42 -12.79 6.81
CA PHE A 55 8.00 -12.49 6.62
C PHE A 55 7.66 -12.26 5.13
N PRO A 56 6.64 -12.90 4.54
CA PRO A 56 6.26 -12.71 3.14
C PRO A 56 5.61 -11.32 2.96
N TYR A 57 6.43 -10.35 2.57
CA TYR A 57 6.04 -8.95 2.44
C TYR A 57 4.94 -8.73 1.41
N GLN A 58 3.90 -7.95 1.73
CA GLN A 58 2.87 -7.68 0.72
C GLN A 58 3.46 -6.95 -0.50
N PRO A 59 3.11 -7.35 -1.73
CA PRO A 59 3.61 -6.71 -2.95
C PRO A 59 3.38 -5.19 -2.97
N GLY A 60 2.26 -4.73 -2.39
CA GLY A 60 1.92 -3.31 -2.29
C GLY A 60 2.84 -2.47 -1.39
N LEU A 61 3.86 -3.04 -0.76
CA LEU A 61 4.83 -2.32 0.08
C LEU A 61 6.03 -1.75 -0.71
N LEU A 62 6.25 -2.22 -1.94
CA LEU A 62 7.28 -1.69 -2.83
C LEU A 62 6.71 -1.37 -4.22
N PRO A 63 7.30 -0.40 -4.94
CA PRO A 63 7.03 -0.15 -6.34
C PRO A 63 7.43 -1.34 -7.23
N ALA A 64 6.77 -1.46 -8.38
CA ALA A 64 7.06 -2.50 -9.37
C ALA A 64 8.54 -2.55 -9.77
N GLU A 65 9.18 -1.39 -9.98
CA GLU A 65 10.60 -1.29 -10.33
C GLU A 65 11.52 -1.93 -9.27
N SER A 66 11.21 -1.75 -7.99
CA SER A 66 12.00 -2.34 -6.90
C SER A 66 11.86 -3.86 -6.89
N TRP A 67 10.64 -4.39 -7.06
CA TRP A 67 10.42 -5.83 -7.16
C TRP A 67 11.14 -6.45 -8.35
N GLU A 68 11.09 -5.78 -9.50
CA GLU A 68 11.76 -6.26 -10.70
C GLU A 68 13.28 -6.37 -10.50
N ARG A 69 13.89 -5.38 -9.83
CA ARG A 69 15.31 -5.40 -9.46
C ARG A 69 15.63 -6.52 -8.48
N ILE A 70 14.78 -6.76 -7.48
CA ILE A 70 14.94 -7.86 -6.51
C ILE A 70 14.87 -9.21 -7.23
N MET A 71 13.86 -9.43 -8.06
CA MET A 71 13.64 -10.71 -8.75
C MET A 71 14.73 -11.05 -9.79
N ARG A 72 15.46 -10.03 -10.27
CA ARG A 72 16.63 -10.23 -11.16
C ARG A 72 17.92 -10.56 -10.42
N GLY A 73 18.02 -10.26 -9.12
CA GLY A 73 19.23 -10.44 -8.31
C GLY A 73 18.96 -11.35 -7.10
N LEU A 74 18.26 -12.45 -7.32
CA LEU A 74 17.95 -13.42 -6.26
C LEU A 74 19.17 -14.23 -5.82
N ASP A 75 20.17 -14.39 -6.68
CA ASP A 75 21.46 -14.99 -6.38
C ASP A 75 22.28 -14.18 -5.36
N GLU A 76 22.08 -12.86 -5.32
CA GLU A 76 22.69 -11.93 -4.37
C GLU A 76 21.63 -11.26 -3.46
N HIS A 77 20.67 -12.03 -2.97
CA HIS A 77 19.55 -11.55 -2.18
C HIS A 77 19.96 -11.14 -0.75
N PHE A 78 20.53 -9.93 -0.63
CA PHE A 78 20.92 -9.30 0.64
C PHE A 78 21.91 -10.12 1.49
N GLY A 79 22.80 -10.84 0.83
CA GLY A 79 23.82 -11.69 1.47
C GLY A 79 23.48 -13.19 1.46
N GLU A 80 22.32 -13.56 0.93
CA GLU A 80 21.86 -14.95 0.77
C GLU A 80 21.58 -15.25 -0.71
N ASN A 81 21.57 -16.53 -1.09
CA ASN A 81 21.05 -16.98 -2.38
C ASN A 81 19.60 -17.44 -2.21
N ALA A 82 18.69 -16.77 -2.92
CA ALA A 82 17.25 -17.04 -2.97
C ALA A 82 16.77 -17.37 -4.39
N GLU A 83 17.64 -17.93 -5.24
CA GLU A 83 17.30 -18.32 -6.60
C GLU A 83 16.13 -19.30 -6.65
N LEU A 84 15.32 -19.14 -7.68
CA LEU A 84 14.15 -19.97 -7.95
C LEU A 84 14.25 -20.52 -9.37
N GLY A 85 13.66 -21.69 -9.59
CA GLY A 85 13.49 -22.23 -10.94
C GLY A 85 12.72 -21.27 -11.84
N ASP A 86 13.05 -21.23 -13.13
CA ASP A 86 12.48 -20.29 -14.09
C ASP A 86 10.93 -20.21 -14.09
N PRO A 87 10.17 -21.32 -13.98
CA PRO A 87 8.71 -21.26 -13.93
C PRO A 87 8.19 -20.48 -12.71
N ASP A 88 8.76 -20.73 -11.53
CA ASP A 88 8.35 -20.09 -10.28
C ASP A 88 8.83 -18.64 -10.24
N ARG A 89 10.08 -18.38 -10.66
CA ARG A 89 10.61 -17.01 -10.76
C ARG A 89 9.72 -16.13 -11.62
N LYS A 90 9.30 -16.61 -12.79
CA LYS A 90 8.42 -15.87 -13.70
C LYS A 90 7.03 -15.64 -13.10
N THR A 91 6.45 -16.67 -12.51
CA THR A 91 5.13 -16.61 -11.88
C THR A 91 5.11 -15.59 -10.74
N LEU A 92 6.12 -15.65 -9.87
CA LEU A 92 6.24 -14.75 -8.72
C LEU A 92 6.61 -13.32 -9.12
N THR A 93 7.45 -13.16 -10.15
CA THR A 93 7.73 -11.82 -10.70
C THR A 93 6.45 -11.15 -11.16
N ASN A 94 5.62 -11.84 -11.95
CA ASN A 94 4.35 -11.28 -12.42
C ASN A 94 3.42 -10.95 -11.24
N TYR A 95 3.28 -11.89 -10.29
CA TYR A 95 2.47 -11.67 -9.09
C TYR A 95 2.89 -10.42 -8.31
N LEU A 96 4.20 -10.24 -8.07
CA LEU A 96 4.74 -9.08 -7.38
C LEU A 96 4.48 -7.78 -8.14
N LEU A 97 4.72 -7.78 -9.46
CA LEU A 97 4.55 -6.58 -10.29
C LEU A 97 3.08 -6.16 -10.41
N ASP A 98 2.16 -7.10 -10.62
CA ASP A 98 0.73 -6.83 -10.76
C ASP A 98 0.12 -6.27 -9.47
N ASN A 99 0.67 -6.66 -8.32
CA ASN A 99 0.18 -6.25 -7.01
C ASN A 99 1.03 -5.13 -6.36
N ALA A 100 1.99 -4.57 -7.09
CA ALA A 100 2.95 -3.60 -6.57
C ALA A 100 2.33 -2.25 -6.19
N ALA A 101 3.02 -1.49 -5.35
CA ALA A 101 2.70 -0.10 -5.09
C ALA A 101 2.73 0.72 -6.39
N GLY A 102 1.68 1.50 -6.63
CA GLY A 102 1.50 2.25 -7.89
C GLY A 102 0.83 1.45 -9.01
N ARG A 103 0.57 0.15 -8.82
CA ARG A 103 -0.27 -0.68 -9.70
C ARG A 103 -1.62 -1.01 -9.07
N VAL A 104 -1.66 -1.16 -7.75
CA VAL A 104 -2.90 -1.36 -6.99
C VAL A 104 -3.43 -0.06 -6.39
N ASN A 105 -4.76 0.06 -6.35
CA ASN A 105 -5.42 1.20 -5.74
C ASN A 105 -5.89 0.90 -4.30
N ARG A 106 -4.93 0.90 -3.37
CA ARG A 106 -5.18 0.66 -1.94
C ARG A 106 -4.56 1.78 -1.09
N GLY A 107 -5.15 2.04 0.07
CA GLY A 107 -4.79 3.19 0.92
C GLY A 107 -3.31 3.23 1.34
N LEU A 108 -2.72 2.11 1.78
CA LEU A 108 -1.31 2.07 2.19
C LEU A 108 -0.34 2.16 0.99
N PRO A 109 -0.48 1.35 -0.08
CA PRO A 109 0.34 1.50 -1.29
C PRO A 109 0.32 2.91 -1.89
N ASN A 110 -0.86 3.57 -1.90
CA ASN A 110 -0.99 4.94 -2.38
C ASN A 110 -0.20 5.94 -1.52
N LYS A 111 -0.22 5.79 -0.19
CA LYS A 111 0.59 6.62 0.73
C LYS A 111 2.09 6.41 0.53
N ILE A 112 2.50 5.15 0.33
CA ILE A 112 3.89 4.78 0.04
C ILE A 112 4.38 5.50 -1.23
N MET A 113 3.64 5.38 -2.33
CA MET A 113 3.99 6.03 -3.59
C MET A 113 3.96 7.56 -3.50
N SER A 114 2.96 8.12 -2.82
CA SER A 114 2.86 9.57 -2.63
C SER A 114 4.08 10.12 -1.87
N ALA A 115 4.51 9.45 -0.81
CA ALA A 115 5.66 9.87 0.00
C ALA A 115 7.01 9.69 -0.73
N GLN A 116 7.10 8.73 -1.66
CA GLN A 116 8.33 8.43 -2.42
C GLN A 116 8.46 9.24 -3.72
N ARG A 117 7.47 10.06 -4.09
CA ARG A 117 7.45 10.82 -5.35
C ARG A 117 8.73 11.66 -5.53
N GLY A 118 9.32 11.57 -6.71
CA GLY A 118 10.52 12.33 -7.09
C GLY A 118 11.82 11.87 -6.44
N ARG A 119 11.86 10.64 -5.91
CA ARG A 119 13.03 10.03 -5.26
C ARG A 119 13.33 8.68 -5.88
N ALA A 120 14.56 8.19 -5.67
CA ALA A 120 14.95 6.85 -6.07
C ALA A 120 14.08 5.80 -5.38
N MET A 121 13.79 4.69 -6.06
CA MET A 121 13.05 3.56 -5.50
C MET A 121 14.05 2.60 -4.84
N PRO A 122 14.04 2.47 -3.49
CA PRO A 122 14.95 1.59 -2.78
C PRO A 122 14.56 0.12 -3.00
N LEU A 123 15.45 -0.80 -2.61
CA LEU A 123 15.17 -2.24 -2.63
C LEU A 123 14.59 -2.74 -1.30
N ARG A 124 14.74 -1.97 -0.21
CA ARG A 124 14.21 -2.36 1.10
C ARG A 124 12.97 -1.55 1.44
N ILE A 125 11.92 -2.23 1.90
CA ILE A 125 10.71 -1.59 2.43
C ILE A 125 11.06 -0.62 3.56
N THR A 126 12.02 -0.99 4.41
CA THR A 126 12.48 -0.19 5.56
C THR A 126 13.14 1.13 5.15
N GLU A 127 13.51 1.29 3.88
CA GLU A 127 14.11 2.51 3.33
C GLU A 127 13.08 3.41 2.61
N MET A 128 11.86 2.91 2.38
CA MET A 128 10.78 3.71 1.80
C MET A 128 10.47 4.91 2.70
N ARG A 129 10.27 6.09 2.10
CA ARG A 129 10.10 7.33 2.88
C ARG A 129 8.90 7.28 3.82
N TYR A 130 7.80 6.66 3.40
CA TYR A 130 6.63 6.44 4.23
C TYR A 130 6.95 5.56 5.45
N PHE A 131 7.70 4.47 5.24
CA PHE A 131 8.11 3.57 6.32
C PHE A 131 8.97 4.31 7.34
N VAL A 132 10.02 5.00 6.88
CA VAL A 132 10.94 5.76 7.75
C VAL A 132 10.18 6.81 8.56
N TYR A 133 9.23 7.49 7.94
CA TYR A 133 8.37 8.45 8.64
C TYR A 133 7.52 7.78 9.72
N GLU A 134 6.79 6.71 9.40
CA GLU A 134 5.90 6.07 10.38
C GLU A 134 6.67 5.46 11.56
N HIS A 135 7.90 4.95 11.33
CA HIS A 135 8.72 4.31 12.36
C HIS A 135 9.76 5.24 13.00
N SER A 136 9.76 6.54 12.68
CA SER A 136 10.80 7.50 13.14
C SER A 136 10.85 7.70 14.66
N GLU A 137 9.78 7.32 15.37
CA GLU A 137 9.66 7.48 16.83
C GLU A 137 10.02 6.19 17.60
N ILE A 138 10.43 5.14 16.90
CA ILE A 138 10.83 3.88 17.53
C ILE A 138 12.31 3.99 17.92
N PRO A 139 12.65 4.00 19.23
CA PRO A 139 14.04 4.04 19.65
C PRO A 139 14.72 2.71 19.38
N ARG A 140 16.04 2.73 19.17
CA ARG A 140 16.83 1.52 18.85
C ARG A 140 16.64 0.39 19.87
N ARG A 141 16.52 0.73 21.15
CA ARG A 141 16.25 -0.24 22.24
C ARG A 141 14.96 -1.05 22.08
N ALA A 142 13.99 -0.54 21.33
CA ALA A 142 12.72 -1.21 21.09
C ALA A 142 12.74 -2.06 19.80
N ALA A 143 13.76 -1.90 18.95
CA ALA A 143 13.88 -2.60 17.67
C ALA A 143 15.26 -3.23 17.49
N GLN A 144 16.26 -2.47 17.04
CA GLN A 144 17.57 -3.01 16.66
C GLN A 144 18.36 -3.62 17.83
N ASP A 145 18.26 -3.05 19.03
CA ASP A 145 18.94 -3.59 20.22
C ASP A 145 18.05 -4.57 21.01
N ASN A 146 16.80 -4.79 20.58
CA ASN A 146 15.91 -5.74 21.21
C ASN A 146 16.12 -7.14 20.60
N PRO A 147 16.53 -8.16 21.38
CA PRO A 147 16.78 -9.50 20.86
C PRO A 147 15.54 -10.19 20.28
N ASP A 148 14.32 -9.78 20.67
CA ASP A 148 13.06 -10.33 20.14
C ASP A 148 12.64 -9.71 18.80
N VAL A 149 13.17 -8.51 18.49
CA VAL A 149 12.85 -7.79 17.25
C VAL A 149 14.02 -7.86 16.28
N LYS A 150 15.24 -7.53 16.73
CA LYS A 150 16.52 -7.51 16.00
C LYS A 150 16.61 -6.53 14.82
N SER A 151 15.55 -6.42 14.02
CA SER A 151 15.49 -5.63 12.81
C SER A 151 14.07 -5.16 12.54
N LEU A 152 13.94 -3.98 11.92
CA LEU A 152 12.67 -3.47 11.40
C LEU A 152 12.15 -4.25 10.17
N SER A 153 12.97 -5.15 9.62
CA SER A 153 12.54 -6.14 8.61
C SER A 153 11.61 -7.21 9.19
N ASN A 154 11.63 -7.44 10.51
CA ASN A 154 10.78 -8.41 11.19
C ASN A 154 9.44 -7.77 11.57
N CYS A 155 8.64 -7.49 10.54
CA CYS A 155 7.42 -6.70 10.68
C CYS A 155 6.44 -7.32 11.68
N ASP A 156 6.34 -8.64 11.73
CA ASP A 156 5.41 -9.41 12.54
C ASP A 156 5.81 -9.53 14.02
N SER A 157 7.08 -9.29 14.38
CA SER A 157 7.53 -9.17 15.78
C SER A 157 6.78 -8.07 16.53
N CYS A 158 6.56 -6.94 15.86
CA CYS A 158 5.68 -5.89 16.37
C CYS A 158 4.26 -6.12 15.85
N HIS A 159 4.08 -6.20 14.53
CA HIS A 159 2.78 -6.30 13.88
C HIS A 159 2.26 -7.74 13.77
N ARG A 160 1.80 -8.33 14.88
CA ARG A 160 1.34 -9.75 14.93
C ARG A 160 0.30 -10.18 13.88
N ARG A 161 -0.42 -9.23 13.27
CA ARG A 161 -1.40 -9.48 12.19
C ARG A 161 -0.96 -8.93 10.84
N ALA A 162 0.35 -8.70 10.65
CA ALA A 162 0.94 -8.19 9.41
C ALA A 162 0.57 -9.05 8.21
N HIS A 163 0.52 -10.39 8.34
CA HIS A 163 0.09 -11.30 7.28
C HIS A 163 -1.34 -11.02 6.75
N GLN A 164 -2.16 -10.33 7.54
CA GLN A 164 -3.52 -9.91 7.18
C GLN A 164 -3.59 -8.50 6.59
N GLY A 165 -2.45 -7.86 6.33
CA GLY A 165 -2.36 -6.47 5.91
C GLY A 165 -2.61 -5.46 7.05
N LEU A 166 -2.61 -5.91 8.30
CA LEU A 166 -2.97 -5.08 9.47
C LEU A 166 -1.72 -4.52 10.17
N TYR A 167 -1.37 -3.29 9.80
CA TYR A 167 -0.21 -2.56 10.30
C TYR A 167 -0.54 -1.43 11.29
N GLN A 168 -1.81 -1.24 11.63
CA GLN A 168 -2.25 -0.13 12.49
C GLN A 168 -1.66 -0.25 13.90
N GLU A 169 -1.18 0.88 14.43
CA GLU A 169 -0.56 1.03 15.75
C GLU A 169 -1.50 0.72 16.93
N CYS A 170 -2.81 0.64 16.68
CA CYS A 170 -3.90 0.41 17.64
C CYS A 170 -3.80 -0.87 18.51
N ARG A 171 -2.84 -1.75 18.20
CA ARG A 171 -2.66 -3.07 18.81
C ARG A 171 -1.33 -3.21 19.57
N TYR A 172 -0.49 -2.17 19.55
CA TYR A 172 0.82 -2.17 20.19
C TYR A 172 0.83 -0.98 21.15
N LEU A 173 0.66 -1.26 22.44
CA LEU A 173 1.05 -0.33 23.47
C LEU A 173 2.57 -0.27 23.46
N VAL A 174 3.15 0.51 22.53
CA VAL A 174 4.45 1.13 22.76
C VAL A 174 4.22 2.27 23.77
N LYS A 175 3.70 1.91 24.95
CA LYS A 175 3.37 2.86 26.02
C LYS A 175 4.66 3.44 26.63
N ASP A 176 5.80 2.79 26.39
CA ASP A 176 7.06 3.09 27.08
C ASP A 176 8.17 3.65 26.18
N PHE A 177 7.91 3.86 24.87
CA PHE A 177 8.94 4.34 23.95
C PHE A 177 8.59 5.57 23.11
N GLY A 178 7.35 6.08 23.16
CA GLY A 178 6.92 7.31 22.49
C GLY A 178 6.37 8.34 23.47
N THR A 179 6.56 9.64 23.18
CA THR A 179 5.87 10.68 23.94
C THR A 179 4.36 10.57 23.67
N SER A 180 3.55 10.54 24.72
CA SER A 180 2.08 10.35 24.64
C SER A 180 1.31 11.44 23.87
N GLN A 181 2.03 12.36 23.23
CA GLN A 181 1.54 13.57 22.57
C GLN A 181 1.95 13.66 21.08
N SER A 182 2.65 12.67 20.50
CA SER A 182 3.02 12.75 19.08
C SER A 182 1.77 12.69 18.17
N PRO A 183 1.74 13.39 17.02
CA PRO A 183 0.63 13.32 16.07
C PRO A 183 0.29 11.91 15.59
N LYS A 184 1.25 10.97 15.67
CA LYS A 184 1.01 9.55 15.37
C LYS A 184 0.29 8.87 16.54
N SER A 185 0.75 9.07 17.78
CA SER A 185 0.07 8.57 18.98
C SER A 185 -1.37 9.09 19.15
N THR A 186 -1.71 10.25 18.57
CA THR A 186 -3.09 10.77 18.62
C THR A 186 -4.05 10.00 17.71
N ARG A 187 -3.57 9.40 16.60
CA ARG A 187 -4.39 8.54 15.72
C ARG A 187 -4.92 7.32 16.45
N GLN A 188 -4.18 6.81 17.44
CA GLN A 188 -4.63 5.71 18.28
C GLN A 188 -5.94 6.02 19.02
N ARG A 189 -6.27 7.30 19.23
CA ARG A 189 -7.50 7.76 19.89
C ARG A 189 -8.70 7.94 18.93
N ASP A 190 -8.49 7.91 17.61
CA ASP A 190 -9.59 7.97 16.65
C ASP A 190 -10.21 6.58 16.50
N SER A 191 -11.48 6.43 16.88
CA SER A 191 -12.23 5.17 16.78
C SER A 191 -12.44 4.71 15.34
N ARG A 192 -12.38 5.61 14.35
CA ARG A 192 -12.41 5.24 12.92
C ARG A 192 -11.10 4.62 12.47
N TYR A 193 -9.98 5.00 13.10
CA TYR A 193 -8.66 4.45 12.82
C TYR A 193 -8.39 3.18 13.64
N CYS A 194 -8.95 3.08 14.86
CA CYS A 194 -8.82 1.95 15.76
C CYS A 194 -10.19 1.38 16.18
N PRO A 195 -10.95 0.73 15.29
CA PRO A 195 -12.34 0.34 15.55
C PRO A 195 -12.48 -0.66 16.71
N ASP A 196 -11.55 -1.60 16.85
CA ASP A 196 -11.59 -2.58 17.95
C ASP A 196 -10.53 -2.31 19.03
N ARG A 197 -10.13 -1.05 19.26
CA ARG A 197 -9.27 -0.73 20.41
C ARG A 197 -9.96 -1.22 21.70
N PRO A 198 -9.35 -2.14 22.48
CA PRO A 198 -9.89 -2.45 23.79
C PRO A 198 -9.94 -1.14 24.59
N ALA A 199 -11.06 -0.87 25.27
CA ALA A 199 -11.17 0.28 26.16
C ALA A 199 -9.91 0.31 27.03
N LEU A 200 -9.19 1.43 27.00
CA LEU A 200 -7.96 1.60 27.76
C LEU A 200 -8.24 1.11 29.19
N ILE A 201 -7.62 0.01 29.61
CA ILE A 201 -7.57 -0.32 31.04
C ILE A 201 -6.82 0.86 31.64
N THR A 202 -7.57 1.77 32.23
CA THR A 202 -7.03 2.85 33.04
C THR A 202 -6.32 2.17 34.19
N THR A 203 -5.01 1.95 34.07
CA THR A 203 -4.19 1.70 35.25
C THR A 203 -4.46 2.86 36.20
N PRO A 204 -4.93 2.60 37.44
CA PRO A 204 -5.18 3.67 38.38
C PRO A 204 -3.88 4.45 38.55
N SER A 205 -3.98 5.79 38.51
CA SER A 205 -2.87 6.68 38.80
C SER A 205 -2.15 6.18 40.04
N ARG A 206 -0.83 5.96 39.95
CA ARG A 206 0.00 5.81 41.14
C ARG A 206 -0.16 7.10 41.93
N THR A 207 -0.93 7.03 43.02
CA THR A 207 -0.88 8.01 44.09
C THR A 207 0.54 7.95 44.68
N LEU A 208 1.13 9.13 44.87
CA LEU A 208 2.45 9.34 45.47
C LEU A 208 2.55 8.70 46.86
#